data_AF-A0A1W9RIK5-F1
#
_entry.id   AF-A0A1W9RIK5-F1
#
_cell.length_a   1.000
_cell.length_b   1.000
_cell.length_c   1.000
_cell.angle_alpha   90.00
_cell.angle_beta   90.00
_cell.angle_gamma   90.00
#
_symmetry.space_group_name_H-M   'P 1'
#
loop_
_entity.id
_entity.type
_entity.pdbx_description
1 polymer ?
#
loop_
_entity_poly.entity_id
_entity_poly.type
_entity_poly.pdbx_seq_one_letter_code
_entity_poly.pdbx_strand_id
1 'polypeptide(L)'
;IALTSGAVGPQSWGWKRVTMTGLIAIAAIIVGSVPEHFLREHIWNHIVKKHLWRVFLWSFFAIFIVEIGFKYWNLEAFVKTHQAWVGIIAVLIALLPESGPHLIFVMMFSQGIIPFSILLASSIVQDGHGMLPLLSYSVKDSVLIKLFNLVFGVIFGLVFYLLGF
;
A
#
# COMPACT_ATOMS: atom_id res chain seq x y z
N ILE A 1 -15.09 18.54 -16.55
CA ILE A 1 -15.13 18.80 -18.01
C ILE A 1 -14.12 17.91 -18.75
N ALA A 2 -12.81 17.98 -18.48
CA ALA A 2 -11.82 17.15 -19.20
C ALA A 2 -12.02 15.61 -19.06
N LEU A 3 -12.41 15.13 -17.87
CA LEU A 3 -12.75 13.72 -17.63
C LEU A 3 -14.14 13.33 -18.15
N THR A 4 -15.09 14.25 -18.15
CA THR A 4 -16.45 14.00 -18.66
C THR A 4 -16.50 14.05 -20.19
N SER A 5 -15.61 14.81 -20.84
CA SER A 5 -15.46 14.86 -22.30
C SER A 5 -14.58 13.73 -22.86
N GLY A 6 -13.81 13.04 -22.01
CA GLY A 6 -12.91 11.95 -22.44
C GLY A 6 -11.56 12.44 -22.96
N ALA A 7 -11.26 13.73 -22.80
CA ALA A 7 -9.95 14.29 -23.08
C ALA A 7 -8.89 13.77 -22.09
N VAL A 8 -9.31 13.42 -20.87
CA VAL A 8 -8.46 12.82 -19.83
C VAL A 8 -9.14 11.56 -19.30
N GLY A 9 -8.40 10.45 -19.23
CA GLY A 9 -8.90 9.16 -18.73
C GLY A 9 -9.53 8.25 -19.79
N PRO A 10 -10.29 7.22 -19.38
CA PRO A 10 -10.88 6.24 -20.30
C PRO A 10 -11.82 6.89 -21.33
N GLN A 11 -11.60 6.58 -22.62
CA GLN A 11 -12.37 7.11 -23.76
C GLN A 11 -13.85 6.72 -23.69
N SER A 12 -14.14 5.52 -23.20
CA SER A 12 -15.50 5.03 -22.99
C SER A 12 -16.02 5.31 -21.58
N TRP A 13 -17.35 5.42 -21.47
CA TRP A 13 -18.02 5.44 -20.18
C TRP A 13 -18.06 4.03 -19.60
N GLY A 14 -17.17 3.78 -18.65
CA GLY A 14 -17.12 2.55 -17.85
C GLY A 14 -16.97 2.86 -16.37
N TRP A 15 -16.90 1.83 -15.53
CA TRP A 15 -16.84 1.97 -14.06
C TRP A 15 -15.70 2.90 -13.60
N LYS A 16 -14.52 2.81 -14.23
CA LYS A 16 -13.37 3.67 -13.92
C LYS A 16 -13.67 5.16 -14.11
N ARG A 17 -14.40 5.51 -15.17
CA ARG A 17 -14.73 6.92 -15.47
C ARG A 17 -15.81 7.43 -14.53
N VAL A 18 -16.78 6.58 -14.17
CA VAL A 18 -17.80 6.91 -13.16
C VAL A 18 -17.14 7.19 -11.81
N THR A 19 -16.25 6.32 -11.33
CA THR A 19 -15.58 6.51 -10.04
C THR A 19 -14.68 7.74 -10.04
N MET A 20 -13.86 7.96 -11.08
CA MET A 20 -13.01 9.14 -11.18
C MET A 20 -13.82 10.44 -11.22
N THR A 21 -14.93 10.46 -11.97
CA THR A 21 -15.79 11.64 -12.06
C THR A 21 -16.45 11.93 -10.71
N GLY A 22 -16.94 10.91 -10.01
CA GLY A 22 -17.53 11.04 -8.68
C GLY A 22 -16.53 11.56 -7.65
N LEU A 23 -15.31 11.01 -7.63
CA LEU A 23 -14.24 11.45 -6.72
C LEU A 23 -13.86 12.92 -6.95
N ILE A 24 -13.78 13.37 -8.20
CA ILE A 24 -13.48 14.77 -8.53
C ILE A 24 -14.62 15.69 -8.13
N ALA A 25 -15.87 15.27 -8.34
CA ALA A 25 -17.02 16.05 -7.91
C ALA A 25 -17.01 16.23 -6.38
N ILE A 26 -16.77 15.15 -5.63
CA ILE A 26 -16.64 15.20 -4.17
C ILE A 26 -15.48 16.11 -3.76
N ALA A 27 -14.30 15.96 -4.37
CA ALA A 27 -13.14 16.79 -4.07
C ALA A 27 -13.42 18.27 -4.35
N ALA A 28 -14.09 18.60 -5.46
CA ALA A 28 -14.47 19.97 -5.79
C ALA A 28 -15.45 20.57 -4.77
N ILE A 29 -16.44 19.78 -4.31
CA ILE A 29 -17.36 20.17 -3.25
C ILE A 29 -16.59 20.47 -1.95
N ILE A 30 -15.68 19.58 -1.56
CA ILE A 30 -14.86 19.77 -0.34
C ILE A 30 -14.02 21.03 -0.45
N VAL A 31 -13.30 21.21 -1.56
CA VAL A 31 -12.46 22.40 -1.78
C VAL A 31 -13.29 23.68 -1.79
N GLY A 32 -14.48 23.66 -2.39
CA GLY A 32 -15.38 24.82 -2.41
C GLY A 32 -16.08 25.12 -1.08
N SER A 33 -16.23 24.13 -0.20
CA SER A 33 -16.96 24.26 1.08
C SER A 33 -16.06 24.61 2.26
N VAL A 34 -14.75 24.38 2.15
CA VAL A 34 -13.78 24.51 3.25
C VAL A 34 -13.11 25.89 3.21
N PRO A 35 -12.79 26.52 4.37
CA PRO A 35 -12.16 27.84 4.41
C PRO A 35 -10.82 27.93 3.68
N GLU A 36 -10.52 29.07 3.05
CA GLU A 36 -9.26 29.28 2.30
C GLU A 36 -8.01 29.10 3.18
N HIS A 37 -8.10 29.49 4.46
CA HIS A 37 -7.04 29.26 5.43
C HIS A 37 -6.67 27.77 5.55
N PHE A 38 -7.66 26.88 5.56
CA PHE A 38 -7.42 25.44 5.66
C PHE A 38 -6.75 24.90 4.40
N LEU A 39 -7.16 25.37 3.21
CA LEU A 39 -6.54 24.97 1.94
C LEU A 39 -5.06 25.41 1.89
N ARG A 40 -4.76 26.65 2.28
CA ARG A 40 -3.39 27.19 2.23
C ARG A 40 -2.48 26.62 3.30
N GLU A 41 -2.92 26.59 4.56
CA GLU A 41 -2.05 26.18 5.66
C GLU A 41 -1.99 24.66 5.83
N HIS A 42 -3.14 23.99 5.87
CA HIS A 42 -3.18 22.56 6.15
C HIS A 42 -2.92 21.71 4.90
N ILE A 43 -3.59 21.99 3.78
CA ILE A 43 -3.36 21.20 2.56
C ILE A 43 -2.02 21.58 1.93
N TRP A 44 -1.82 22.84 1.59
CA TRP A 44 -0.63 23.24 0.82
C TRP A 44 0.64 23.27 1.67
N ASN A 45 0.71 24.11 2.71
CA ASN A 45 1.93 24.30 3.48
C ASN A 45 2.31 23.10 4.35
N HIS A 46 1.34 22.31 4.82
CA HIS A 46 1.59 21.12 5.64
C HIS A 46 1.59 19.82 4.81
N ILE A 47 0.47 19.43 4.18
CA ILE A 47 0.40 18.13 3.49
C ILE A 47 1.30 18.10 2.26
N VAL A 48 1.10 19.01 1.29
CA VAL A 48 1.82 18.98 0.01
C VAL A 48 3.31 19.25 0.20
N LYS A 49 3.69 20.35 0.86
CA LYS A 49 5.11 20.71 1.00
C LYS A 49 5.91 19.82 1.95
N LYS A 50 5.30 19.23 2.98
CA LYS A 50 6.04 18.45 4.00
C LYS A 50 5.86 16.95 3.86
N HIS A 51 4.62 16.48 3.70
CA HIS A 51 4.32 15.04 3.74
C HIS A 51 4.36 14.39 2.36
N LEU A 52 3.73 15.00 1.35
CA LEU A 52 3.56 14.39 0.03
C LEU A 52 4.91 14.03 -0.60
N TRP A 53 5.88 14.94 -0.56
CA TRP A 53 7.20 14.70 -1.17
C TRP A 53 7.95 13.55 -0.51
N ARG A 54 7.88 13.44 0.82
CA ARG A 54 8.53 12.35 1.56
C ARG A 54 7.90 10.99 1.23
N VAL A 55 6.57 10.91 1.24
CA VAL A 55 5.82 9.68 0.92
C VAL A 55 6.06 9.29 -0.54
N PHE A 56 6.05 10.27 -1.46
CA PHE A 56 6.32 10.06 -2.87
C PHE A 56 7.72 9.50 -3.09
N LEU A 57 8.76 10.17 -2.58
CA LEU A 57 10.14 9.73 -2.79
C LEU A 57 10.38 8.33 -2.21
N TRP A 58 9.90 8.07 -0.99
CA TRP A 58 10.05 6.74 -0.38
C TRP A 58 9.36 5.66 -1.21
N SER A 59 8.09 5.85 -1.57
CA SER A 59 7.32 4.87 -2.34
C SER A 59 7.94 4.66 -3.74
N PHE A 60 8.33 5.75 -4.40
CA PHE A 60 8.97 5.73 -5.71
C PHE A 60 10.28 4.96 -5.66
N PHE A 61 11.20 5.30 -4.75
CA PHE A 61 12.50 4.65 -4.69
C PHE A 61 12.42 3.21 -4.20
N ALA A 62 11.51 2.87 -3.27
CA ALA A 62 11.29 1.49 -2.85
C ALA A 62 10.88 0.61 -4.04
N ILE A 63 9.88 1.05 -4.80
CA ILE A 63 9.42 0.33 -6.00
C ILE A 63 10.51 0.31 -7.07
N PHE A 64 11.20 1.43 -7.29
CA PHE A 64 12.27 1.54 -8.29
C PHE A 64 13.44 0.58 -8.02
N ILE A 65 13.87 0.45 -6.76
CA ILE A 65 14.94 -0.49 -6.36
C ILE A 65 14.50 -1.94 -6.62
N VAL A 66 13.27 -2.28 -6.28
CA VAL A 66 12.70 -3.61 -6.53
C VAL A 66 12.66 -3.91 -8.03
N GLU A 67 12.21 -2.95 -8.83
CA GLU A 67 12.12 -3.10 -10.29
C GLU A 67 13.51 -3.27 -10.93
N ILE A 68 14.52 -2.53 -10.45
CA ILE A 68 15.92 -2.74 -10.84
C ILE A 68 16.36 -4.16 -10.45
N GLY A 69 16.04 -4.61 -9.24
CA GLY A 69 16.35 -5.96 -8.79
C GLY A 69 15.77 -7.03 -9.73
N PHE A 70 14.49 -6.90 -10.11
CA PHE A 70 13.86 -7.82 -11.06
C PHE A 70 14.55 -7.81 -12.41
N LYS A 71 14.88 -6.63 -12.94
CA LYS A 71 15.48 -6.48 -14.26
C LYS A 71 16.92 -7.02 -14.35
N TYR A 72 17.74 -6.82 -13.32
CA TYR A 72 19.18 -7.10 -13.40
C TYR A 72 19.63 -8.35 -12.65
N TRP A 73 18.85 -8.85 -11.68
CA TRP A 73 19.30 -9.92 -10.77
C TRP A 73 18.56 -11.26 -10.91
N ASN A 74 17.67 -11.40 -11.91
CA ASN A 74 16.78 -12.57 -12.07
C ASN A 74 16.03 -12.92 -10.75
N LEU A 75 15.59 -11.88 -10.05
CA LEU A 75 14.89 -12.00 -8.77
C LEU A 75 13.56 -12.78 -8.91
N GLU A 76 12.97 -12.80 -10.10
CA GLU A 76 11.75 -13.57 -10.36
C GLU A 76 11.96 -15.08 -10.18
N ALA A 77 13.00 -15.64 -10.80
CA ALA A 77 13.32 -17.07 -10.66
C ALA A 77 13.68 -17.42 -9.20
N PHE A 78 14.42 -16.54 -8.52
CA PHE A 78 14.75 -16.70 -7.12
C PHE A 78 13.49 -16.75 -6.25
N VAL A 79 12.58 -15.80 -6.43
CA VAL A 79 11.32 -15.69 -5.66
C VAL A 79 10.42 -16.89 -5.89
N LYS A 80 10.26 -17.33 -7.15
CA LYS A 80 9.46 -18.52 -7.48
C LYS A 80 10.03 -19.80 -6.88
N THR A 81 11.35 -19.90 -6.76
CA THR A 81 12.02 -21.08 -6.16
C THR A 81 11.94 -21.04 -4.62
N HIS A 82 11.96 -19.86 -4.01
CA HIS A 82 12.04 -19.67 -2.55
C HIS A 82 10.80 -19.01 -1.95
N GLN A 83 9.60 -19.36 -2.44
CA GLN A 83 8.35 -18.71 -2.02
C GLN A 83 8.11 -18.73 -0.51
N ALA A 84 8.46 -19.83 0.18
CA ALA A 84 8.34 -19.92 1.63
C ALA A 84 9.19 -18.87 2.35
N TRP A 85 10.45 -18.68 1.92
CA TRP A 85 11.33 -17.66 2.47
C TRP A 85 10.84 -16.25 2.16
N VAL A 86 10.34 -16.02 0.96
CA VAL A 86 9.73 -14.73 0.57
C VAL A 86 8.50 -14.45 1.43
N GLY A 87 7.70 -15.45 1.76
CA GLY A 87 6.56 -15.34 2.67
C GLY A 87 6.97 -14.93 4.08
N ILE A 88 8.01 -15.56 4.63
CA ILE A 88 8.57 -15.20 5.94
C ILE A 88 9.08 -13.75 5.92
N ILE A 89 9.85 -13.37 4.90
CA ILE A 89 10.34 -12.00 4.75
C ILE A 89 9.18 -11.01 4.64
N ALA A 90 8.13 -11.33 3.90
CA ALA A 90 6.96 -10.47 3.74
C ALA A 90 6.24 -10.23 5.06
N VAL A 91 6.07 -11.28 5.86
CA VAL A 91 5.49 -11.19 7.20
C VAL A 91 6.38 -10.36 8.14
N LEU A 92 7.70 -10.57 8.11
CA LEU A 92 8.64 -9.80 8.94
C LEU A 92 8.66 -8.32 8.57
N ILE A 93 8.65 -8.00 7.28
CA ILE A 93 8.58 -6.62 6.79
C ILE A 93 7.24 -5.98 7.18
N ALA A 94 6.13 -6.72 7.11
CA ALA A 94 4.81 -6.25 7.52
C ALA A 94 4.72 -5.92 9.03
N LEU A 95 5.62 -6.44 9.87
CA LEU A 95 5.69 -6.03 11.28
C LEU A 95 6.16 -4.59 11.46
N LEU A 96 6.78 -3.97 10.44
CA LEU A 96 7.14 -2.56 10.49
C LEU A 96 5.84 -1.71 10.48
N PRO A 97 5.69 -0.70 11.35
CA PRO A 97 4.50 0.16 11.42
C PRO A 97 4.50 1.21 10.28
N GLU A 98 4.58 0.74 9.04
CA GLU A 98 4.77 1.54 7.83
C GLU A 98 4.14 0.82 6.63
N SER A 99 3.53 1.55 5.70
CA SER A 99 2.85 0.93 4.55
C SER A 99 3.71 0.76 3.30
N GLY A 100 4.82 1.51 3.20
CA GLY A 100 5.68 1.55 2.02
C GLY A 100 6.27 0.20 1.61
N PRO A 101 7.05 -0.50 2.47
CA PRO A 101 7.65 -1.79 2.15
C PRO A 101 6.65 -2.83 1.67
N HIS A 102 5.40 -2.77 2.11
CA HIS A 102 4.38 -3.73 1.69
C HIS A 102 3.88 -3.52 0.27
N LEU A 103 3.96 -2.30 -0.26
CA LEU A 103 3.66 -2.03 -1.68
C LEU A 103 4.52 -2.89 -2.61
N ILE A 104 5.72 -3.30 -2.17
CA ILE A 104 6.58 -4.22 -2.91
C ILE A 104 5.84 -5.55 -3.16
N PHE A 105 5.22 -6.13 -2.14
CA PHE A 105 4.48 -7.39 -2.27
C PHE A 105 3.19 -7.22 -3.07
N VAL A 106 2.51 -6.08 -2.93
CA VAL A 106 1.33 -5.76 -3.77
C VAL A 106 1.72 -5.74 -5.25
N MET A 107 2.83 -5.10 -5.59
CA MET A 107 3.34 -5.04 -6.97
C MET A 107 3.77 -6.42 -7.47
N MET A 108 4.52 -7.18 -6.67
CA MET A 108 4.93 -8.55 -7.01
C MET A 108 3.73 -9.46 -7.26
N PHE A 109 2.66 -9.33 -6.46
CA PHE A 109 1.43 -10.09 -6.66
C PHE A 109 0.71 -9.65 -7.94
N SER A 110 0.60 -8.34 -8.19
CA SER A 110 0.02 -7.80 -9.42
C SER A 110 0.76 -8.27 -10.69
N GLN A 111 2.05 -8.58 -10.59
CA GLN A 111 2.87 -9.11 -11.67
C GLN A 111 2.85 -10.66 -11.74
N GLY A 112 2.16 -11.34 -10.81
CA GLY A 112 2.09 -12.80 -10.76
C GLY A 112 3.38 -13.48 -10.26
N ILE A 113 4.23 -12.74 -9.54
CA ILE A 113 5.53 -13.23 -9.05
C ILE A 113 5.36 -13.97 -7.71
N ILE A 114 4.51 -13.45 -6.83
CA ILE A 114 4.16 -14.10 -5.56
C ILE A 114 2.71 -14.60 -5.56
N PRO A 115 2.40 -15.67 -4.82
CA PRO A 115 1.05 -16.17 -4.62
C PRO A 115 0.21 -15.25 -3.73
N PHE A 116 -1.12 -15.45 -3.78
CA PHE A 116 -2.08 -14.74 -2.95
C PHE A 116 -1.86 -15.00 -1.47
N SER A 117 -1.42 -16.20 -1.07
CA SER A 117 -1.08 -16.52 0.33
C SER A 117 -0.08 -15.55 0.95
N ILE A 118 0.99 -15.19 0.22
CA ILE A 118 2.02 -14.27 0.72
C ILE A 118 1.46 -12.84 0.83
N LEU A 119 0.71 -12.39 -0.17
CA LEU A 119 0.07 -11.08 -0.12
C LEU A 119 -0.93 -11.01 1.04
N LEU A 120 -1.77 -12.03 1.22
CA LEU A 120 -2.76 -12.10 2.27
C LEU A 120 -2.12 -12.06 3.66
N ALA A 121 -1.11 -12.92 3.88
CA ALA A 121 -0.40 -12.99 5.15
C ALA A 121 0.20 -11.63 5.53
N SER A 122 0.99 -11.04 4.62
CA SER A 122 1.63 -9.73 4.86
C SER A 122 0.61 -8.60 5.02
N SER A 123 -0.53 -8.65 4.32
CA SER A 123 -1.60 -7.65 4.47
C SER A 123 -2.33 -7.73 5.80
N ILE A 124 -2.49 -8.93 6.37
CA ILE A 124 -3.08 -9.10 7.71
C ILE A 124 -2.08 -8.62 8.78
N VAL A 125 -0.80 -8.94 8.63
CA VAL A 125 0.23 -8.55 9.61
C VAL A 125 0.49 -7.04 9.63
N GLN A 126 0.30 -6.36 8.50
CA GLN A 126 0.61 -4.94 8.39
C GLN A 126 -0.49 -4.02 8.93
N ASP A 127 -0.15 -3.27 9.98
CA ASP A 127 -1.02 -2.26 10.59
C ASP A 127 -0.90 -0.86 9.95
N GLY A 128 0.13 -0.65 9.12
CA GLY A 128 0.49 0.63 8.53
C GLY A 128 0.83 1.71 9.57
N HIS A 129 0.69 2.98 9.18
CA HIS A 129 1.00 4.12 10.06
C HIS A 129 0.05 4.27 11.25
N GLY A 130 -1.12 3.61 11.23
CA GLY A 130 -2.09 3.64 12.32
C GLY A 130 -1.56 3.05 13.63
N MET A 131 -0.49 2.24 13.56
CA MET A 131 0.20 1.69 14.72
C MET A 131 1.11 2.69 15.43
N LEU A 132 1.56 3.77 14.75
CA LEU A 132 2.48 4.75 15.34
C LEU A 132 1.84 5.53 16.51
N PRO A 133 0.59 6.04 16.40
CA PRO A 133 -0.10 6.66 17.53
C PRO A 133 -0.32 5.68 18.69
N LEU A 134 -0.71 4.43 18.41
CA LEU A 134 -0.91 3.44 19.47
C LEU A 134 0.40 3.12 20.18
N LEU A 135 1.52 3.04 19.44
CA LEU A 135 2.84 2.79 20.01
C LEU A 135 3.27 3.92 20.94
N SER A 136 2.88 5.16 20.63
CA SER A 136 3.11 6.32 21.49
C SER A 136 2.23 6.34 22.74
N TYR A 137 1.05 5.72 22.70
CA TYR A 137 0.11 5.67 23.82
C TYR A 137 0.38 4.47 24.74
N SER A 138 0.49 3.27 24.19
CA SER A 138 0.67 2.01 24.93
C SER A 138 1.47 1.01 24.12
N VAL A 139 2.75 0.84 24.47
CA VAL A 139 3.64 -0.16 23.85
C VAL A 139 3.08 -1.57 24.02
N LYS A 140 2.49 -1.86 25.19
CA LYS A 140 1.91 -3.18 25.48
C LYS A 140 0.78 -3.52 24.51
N ASP A 141 -0.14 -2.58 24.27
CA ASP A 141 -1.27 -2.82 23.39
C ASP A 141 -0.83 -2.89 21.92
N SER A 142 0.14 -2.06 21.51
CA SER A 142 0.77 -2.18 20.19
C SER A 142 1.39 -3.55 19.94
N VAL A 143 2.13 -4.08 20.91
CA VAL A 143 2.74 -5.42 20.80
C VAL A 143 1.65 -6.50 20.75
N LEU A 144 0.59 -6.37 21.56
CA LEU A 144 -0.50 -7.35 21.59
C LEU A 144 -1.23 -7.42 20.26
N ILE A 145 -1.58 -6.28 19.65
CA ILE A 145 -2.23 -6.22 18.34
C ILE A 145 -1.31 -6.76 17.26
N LYS A 146 -0.01 -6.40 17.28
CA LYS A 146 0.97 -6.95 16.33
C LYS A 146 1.08 -8.46 16.43
N LEU A 147 1.14 -8.99 17.64
CA LEU A 147 1.23 -10.44 17.83
C LEU A 147 -0.06 -11.14 17.37
N PHE A 148 -1.21 -10.55 17.66
CA PHE A 148 -2.50 -11.04 17.16
C PHE A 148 -2.52 -11.09 15.63
N ASN A 149 -2.21 -9.97 14.96
CA ASN A 149 -2.17 -9.88 13.52
C ASN A 149 -1.11 -10.81 12.90
N LEU A 150 0.06 -10.94 13.53
CA LEU A 150 1.09 -11.89 13.13
C LEU A 150 0.58 -13.33 13.15
N VAL A 151 -0.03 -13.75 14.26
CA VAL A 151 -0.56 -15.11 14.40
C VAL A 151 -1.64 -15.38 13.35
N PHE A 152 -2.60 -14.47 13.20
CA PHE A 152 -3.67 -14.63 12.22
C PHE A 152 -3.15 -14.59 10.78
N GLY A 153 -2.23 -13.68 10.47
CA GLY A 153 -1.63 -13.58 9.14
C GLY A 153 -0.84 -14.83 8.77
N VAL A 154 -0.06 -15.40 9.70
CA VAL A 154 0.67 -16.66 9.47
C VAL A 154 -0.30 -17.83 9.30
N ILE A 155 -1.34 -17.95 10.15
CA ILE A 155 -2.32 -19.03 10.04
C ILE A 155 -3.02 -18.99 8.68
N PHE A 156 -3.62 -17.85 8.31
CA PHE A 156 -4.33 -17.73 7.04
C PHE A 156 -3.38 -17.83 5.84
N GLY A 157 -2.19 -17.24 5.94
CA GLY A 157 -1.15 -17.37 4.92
C GLY A 157 -0.79 -18.82 4.64
N LEU A 158 -0.51 -19.61 5.69
CA LEU A 158 -0.17 -21.03 5.57
C LEU A 158 -1.34 -21.85 5.01
N VAL A 159 -2.57 -21.60 5.45
CA VAL A 159 -3.76 -22.29 4.93
C VAL A 159 -3.88 -22.08 3.42
N PHE A 160 -3.80 -20.83 2.94
CA PHE A 160 -3.89 -20.55 1.51
C PHE A 160 -2.68 -21.08 0.74
N TYR A 161 -1.48 -21.03 1.33
CA TYR A 161 -0.27 -21.58 0.73
C TYR A 161 -0.40 -23.09 0.49
N LEU A 162 -0.91 -23.84 1.48
CA LEU A 162 -1.15 -25.28 1.37
C LEU A 162 -2.26 -25.63 0.36
N LEU A 163 -3.23 -24.73 0.17
CA LEU A 163 -4.26 -24.85 -0.87
C LEU A 163 -3.76 -24.49 -2.27
N GLY A 164 -2.50 -24.04 -2.40
CA GLY A 164 -1.89 -23.66 -3.68
C GLY A 164 -2.25 -22.26 -4.17
N PHE A 165 -2.73 -21.39 -3.28
CA PHE A 165 -3.08 -20.00 -3.58
C PHE A 165 -1.99 -19.01 -3.23
#